data_AF-A0A090QNI2-F1
#
_entry.id   AF-A0A090QNI2-F1
#
_cell.length_a   1.000
_cell.length_b   1.000
_cell.length_c   1.000
_cell.angle_alpha   90.00
_cell.angle_beta   90.00
_cell.angle_gamma   90.00
#
_symmetry.space_group_name_H-M   'P 1'
#
loop_
_entity.id
_entity.type
_entity.pdbx_description
1 polymer ?
#
loop_
_entity_poly.entity_id
_entity_poly.type
_entity_poly.pdbx_seq_one_letter_code
_entity_poly.pdbx_strand_id
1 'polypeptide(L)'
;MQDQSADMSEEDRQAKLNEIFAQYGLISPYSLSEAQREQVFKLLTESRELETNAEITSVPSFLIQGKYLVNNAEHDSLEDLANTIQYLSQKKD
;
A
#
# COMPACT_ATOMS: atom_id res chain seq x y z
N MET A 1 -2.64 -12.72 -10.55
CA MET A 1 -3.95 -12.06 -10.43
C MET A 1 -3.82 -10.73 -11.15
N GLN A 2 -4.29 -10.71 -12.39
CA GLN A 2 -4.15 -9.57 -13.30
C GLN A 2 -5.27 -8.58 -13.01
N ASP A 3 -4.93 -7.30 -13.02
CA ASP A 3 -5.78 -6.17 -12.66
C ASP A 3 -7.09 -6.17 -13.49
N GLN A 4 -8.19 -6.70 -12.93
CA GLN A 4 -9.52 -6.73 -13.58
C GLN A 4 -10.15 -5.33 -13.72
N SER A 5 -9.48 -4.28 -13.24
CA SER A 5 -9.97 -2.90 -13.31
C SER A 5 -9.83 -2.27 -14.70
N ALA A 6 -9.08 -2.87 -15.62
CA ALA A 6 -8.78 -2.28 -16.93
C ALA A 6 -9.96 -2.28 -17.93
N ASP A 7 -10.98 -3.12 -17.72
CA ASP A 7 -12.13 -3.28 -18.65
C ASP A 7 -13.44 -2.68 -18.11
N MET A 8 -13.44 -2.03 -16.95
CA MET A 8 -14.64 -1.43 -16.36
C MET A 8 -14.85 0.02 -16.82
N SER A 9 -16.09 0.39 -17.08
CA SER A 9 -16.45 1.80 -17.29
C SER A 9 -16.20 2.62 -16.02
N GLU A 10 -16.04 3.94 -16.16
CA GLU A 10 -15.83 4.83 -15.01
C GLU A 10 -17.03 4.82 -14.04
N GLU A 11 -18.25 4.71 -14.59
CA GLU A 11 -19.50 4.59 -13.84
C GLU A 11 -19.54 3.28 -13.04
N ASP A 12 -19.19 2.16 -13.66
CA ASP A 12 -19.13 0.86 -12.99
C ASP A 12 -18.05 0.85 -11.90
N ARG A 13 -16.89 1.48 -12.15
CA ARG A 13 -15.82 1.61 -11.16
C ARG A 13 -16.30 2.42 -9.95
N GLN A 14 -16.98 3.54 -10.18
CA GLN A 14 -17.52 4.37 -9.12
C GLN A 14 -18.60 3.63 -8.31
N ALA A 15 -19.53 2.94 -8.99
CA ALA A 15 -20.56 2.15 -8.33
C ALA A 15 -19.94 1.05 -7.44
N LYS A 16 -18.92 0.34 -7.95
CA LYS A 16 -18.23 -0.71 -7.20
C LYS A 16 -17.45 -0.17 -6.00
N LEU A 17 -16.78 0.97 -6.16
CA LEU A 17 -16.10 1.63 -5.04
C LEU A 17 -17.10 2.09 -3.98
N ASN A 18 -18.25 2.65 -4.36
CA ASN A 18 -19.30 3.02 -3.42
C ASN A 18 -19.82 1.79 -2.65
N GLU A 19 -20.07 0.68 -3.34
CA GLU A 19 -20.52 -0.59 -2.74
C GLU A 19 -19.51 -1.12 -1.71
N ILE A 20 -18.23 -1.21 -2.09
CA ILE A 20 -17.16 -1.73 -1.22
C ILE A 20 -17.04 -0.86 0.04
N PHE A 21 -16.98 0.46 -0.11
CA PHE A 21 -16.83 1.35 1.05
C PHE A 21 -18.08 1.30 1.95
N ALA A 22 -19.28 1.26 1.38
CA ALA A 22 -20.52 1.11 2.15
C ALA A 22 -20.59 -0.22 2.92
N GLN A 23 -20.10 -1.32 2.34
CA GLN A 23 -20.06 -2.65 2.98
C GLN A 23 -19.29 -2.61 4.31
N TYR A 24 -18.26 -1.76 4.43
CA TYR A 24 -17.46 -1.59 5.63
C TYR A 24 -17.85 -0.35 6.46
N GLY A 25 -18.96 0.32 6.12
CA GLY A 25 -19.41 1.54 6.82
C GLY A 25 -18.47 2.75 6.62
N LEU A 26 -17.72 2.77 5.52
CA LEU A 26 -16.77 3.83 5.18
C LEU A 26 -17.38 4.83 4.19
N ILE A 27 -16.84 6.05 4.20
CA ILE A 27 -17.19 7.10 3.23
C ILE A 27 -16.49 6.80 1.91
N SER A 28 -17.25 6.74 0.82
CA SER A 28 -16.69 6.58 -0.52
C SER A 28 -15.70 7.71 -0.86
N PRO A 29 -14.60 7.43 -1.59
CA PRO A 29 -13.68 8.46 -2.09
C PRO A 29 -14.38 9.58 -2.88
N TYR A 30 -15.50 9.28 -3.54
CA TYR A 30 -16.29 10.23 -4.32
C TYR A 30 -17.20 11.13 -3.46
N SER A 31 -17.35 10.81 -2.17
CA SER A 31 -18.21 11.52 -1.22
C SER A 31 -17.44 12.17 -0.08
N LEU A 32 -16.10 12.21 -0.17
CA LEU A 32 -15.25 12.89 0.81
C LEU A 32 -15.52 14.39 0.82
N SER A 33 -15.54 14.98 2.01
CA SER A 33 -15.47 16.44 2.15
C SER A 33 -14.14 16.97 1.60
N GLU A 34 -14.07 18.28 1.38
CA GLU A 34 -12.83 18.91 0.90
C GLU A 34 -11.65 18.66 1.85
N ALA A 35 -11.85 18.85 3.16
CA ALA A 35 -10.82 18.60 4.16
C ALA A 35 -10.37 17.12 4.19
N GLN A 36 -11.30 16.17 4.04
CA GLN A 36 -10.96 14.75 3.97
C GLN A 36 -10.18 14.42 2.70
N ARG A 37 -10.58 14.99 1.55
CA ARG A 37 -9.89 14.81 0.27
C ARG A 37 -8.47 15.35 0.32
N GLU A 38 -8.27 16.52 0.91
CA GLU A 38 -6.94 17.11 1.13
C GLU A 38 -6.05 16.19 1.97
N GLN A 39 -6.60 15.64 3.06
CA GLN A 39 -5.86 14.71 3.91
C GLN A 39 -5.48 13.42 3.19
N VAL A 40 -6.39 12.83 2.39
CA VAL A 40 -6.09 11.66 1.56
C VAL A 40 -4.99 12.00 0.53
N PHE A 41 -5.08 13.15 -0.12
CA PHE A 41 -4.08 13.58 -1.10
C PHE A 41 -2.70 13.78 -0.47
N LYS A 42 -2.64 14.36 0.73
CA LYS A 42 -1.41 14.49 1.51
C LYS A 42 -0.78 13.13 1.80
N LEU A 43 -1.56 12.17 2.32
CA LEU A 43 -1.07 10.82 2.61
C LEU A 43 -0.57 10.09 1.35
N LEU A 44 -1.27 10.23 0.22
CA LEU A 44 -0.82 9.67 -1.06
C LEU A 44 0.49 10.28 -1.54
N THR A 45 0.68 11.59 -1.32
CA THR A 45 1.90 12.30 -1.71
C THR A 45 3.08 11.84 -0.84
N GLU A 46 2.90 11.83 0.49
CA GLU A 46 3.91 11.34 1.44
C GLU A 46 4.29 9.87 1.16
N SER A 47 3.30 9.02 0.81
CA SER A 47 3.56 7.62 0.47
C SER A 47 4.43 7.48 -0.78
N ARG A 48 4.16 8.26 -1.84
CA ARG A 48 4.97 8.27 -3.07
C ARG A 48 6.39 8.78 -2.85
N GLU A 49 6.55 9.80 -2.01
CA GLU A 49 7.87 10.30 -1.63
C GLU A 49 8.67 9.22 -0.90
N LEU A 50 8.04 8.49 0.03
CA LEU A 50 8.66 7.37 0.73
C LEU A 50 9.08 6.26 -0.24
N GLU A 51 8.18 5.82 -1.14
CA GLU A 51 8.47 4.81 -2.15
C GLU A 51 9.66 5.20 -3.03
N THR A 52 9.70 6.46 -3.47
CA THR A 52 10.78 7.00 -4.31
C THR A 52 12.10 7.04 -3.55
N ASN A 53 12.10 7.58 -2.32
CA ASN A 53 13.31 7.72 -1.50
C ASN A 53 13.88 6.37 -1.05
N ALA A 54 13.02 5.36 -0.89
CA ALA A 54 13.41 4.00 -0.54
C ALA A 54 13.73 3.12 -1.76
N GLU A 55 13.67 3.68 -2.98
CA GLU A 55 13.90 2.96 -4.24
C GLU A 55 13.03 1.69 -4.38
N ILE A 56 11.78 1.74 -3.90
CA ILE A 56 10.85 0.63 -4.00
C ILE A 56 10.39 0.51 -5.47
N THR A 57 10.86 -0.52 -6.16
CA THR A 57 10.57 -0.75 -7.59
C THR A 57 9.59 -1.91 -7.84
N SER A 58 9.24 -2.67 -6.81
CA SER A 58 8.31 -3.81 -6.93
C SER A 58 7.51 -4.04 -5.66
N VAL A 59 6.36 -4.71 -5.80
CA VAL A 59 5.48 -5.10 -4.69
C VAL A 59 5.25 -6.62 -4.70
N PRO A 60 5.11 -7.28 -3.53
CA PRO A 60 5.25 -6.71 -2.18
C PRO A 60 6.70 -6.33 -1.85
N SER A 61 6.88 -5.36 -0.94
CA SER A 61 8.17 -4.91 -0.41
C SER A 61 8.07 -4.67 1.10
N PHE A 62 9.15 -4.94 1.84
CA PHE A 62 9.21 -4.72 3.30
C PHE A 62 10.39 -3.80 3.63
N LEU A 63 10.09 -2.59 4.12
CA LEU A 63 11.06 -1.63 4.64
C LEU A 63 11.04 -1.65 6.16
N ILE A 64 12.12 -2.15 6.78
CA ILE A 64 12.20 -2.34 8.23
C ILE A 64 12.98 -1.18 8.86
N GLN A 65 12.40 -0.61 9.93
CA GLN A 65 12.92 0.58 10.63
C GLN A 65 13.23 1.78 9.72
N GLY A 66 12.58 1.88 8.55
CA GLY A 66 12.86 2.94 7.58
C GLY A 66 14.26 2.87 6.94
N LYS A 67 15.00 1.76 7.11
CA LYS A 67 16.41 1.64 6.73
C LYS A 67 16.74 0.40 5.92
N TYR A 68 16.10 -0.73 6.24
CA TYR A 68 16.44 -2.01 5.64
C TYR A 68 15.34 -2.46 4.67
N LEU A 69 15.59 -2.37 3.37
CA LEU A 69 14.72 -2.94 2.35
C LEU A 69 15.03 -4.45 2.20
N VAL A 70 14.04 -5.30 2.46
CA VAL A 70 14.20 -6.76 2.38
C VAL A 70 14.14 -7.22 0.92
N ASN A 71 15.11 -8.02 0.49
CA ASN A 71 15.05 -8.72 -0.79
C ASN A 71 14.21 -9.99 -0.66
N ASN A 72 12.95 -9.91 -1.08
CA ASN A 72 11.99 -11.01 -0.94
C ASN A 72 12.37 -12.26 -1.73
N ALA A 73 13.07 -12.10 -2.87
CA ALA A 73 13.43 -13.22 -3.74
C ALA A 73 14.50 -14.15 -3.15
N GLU A 74 15.21 -13.71 -2.11
CA GLU A 74 16.29 -14.46 -1.45
C GLU A 74 15.79 -15.32 -0.27
N HIS A 75 14.47 -15.47 -0.12
CA HIS A 75 13.87 -16.26 0.96
C HIS A 75 13.06 -17.42 0.36
N ASP A 76 13.45 -18.65 0.72
CA ASP A 76 12.83 -19.88 0.22
C ASP A 76 11.49 -20.20 0.92
N SER A 77 11.24 -19.58 2.08
CA SER A 77 10.03 -19.79 2.87
C SER A 77 9.52 -18.52 3.54
N LEU A 78 8.24 -18.53 3.91
CA LEU A 78 7.63 -17.45 4.71
C LEU A 78 8.28 -17.34 6.10
N GLU A 79 8.71 -18.46 6.67
CA GLU A 79 9.37 -18.49 7.97
C GLU A 79 10.74 -17.80 7.91
N ASP A 80 11.52 -18.04 6.86
CA ASP A 80 12.81 -17.38 6.65
C ASP A 80 12.65 -15.87 6.47
N LEU A 81 11.66 -15.45 5.67
CA LEU A 81 11.33 -14.03 5.50
C LEU A 81 10.93 -13.38 6.84
N ALA A 82 10.08 -14.04 7.62
CA ALA A 82 9.66 -13.56 8.94
C ALA A 82 10.84 -13.44 9.91
N ASN A 83 11.76 -14.41 9.89
CA ASN A 83 12.98 -14.37 10.70
C ASN A 83 13.89 -13.18 10.33
N THR A 84 14.07 -12.92 9.04
CA THR A 84 14.81 -11.73 8.56
C THR A 84 14.16 -10.43 9.02
N ILE A 85 12.85 -10.30 8.87
CA ILE A 85 12.10 -9.12 9.33
C ILE A 85 12.28 -8.93 10.84
N GLN A 86 12.16 -10.00 11.62
CA GLN A 86 12.30 -9.95 13.08
C GLN A 86 13.72 -9.53 13.50
N TYR A 87 14.75 -10.09 12.84
CA TYR A 87 16.14 -9.73 13.08
C TYR A 87 16.40 -8.25 12.79
N LEU A 88 15.97 -7.76 11.62
CA LEU A 88 16.15 -6.37 11.22
C LEU A 88 15.37 -5.40 12.12
N SER A 89 14.19 -5.82 12.63
CA SER A 89 13.38 -5.00 13.54
C SER A 89 14.03 -4.77 14.91
N GLN A 90 14.96 -5.64 15.32
CA GLN A 90 15.67 -5.56 16.59
C GLN A 90 17.11 -5.04 16.44
N LYS A 91 17.59 -4.91 15.20
CA LYS A 91 18.92 -4.41 14.92
C LYS A 91 19.03 -2.96 15.42
N LYS A 92 19.99 -2.73 16.31
CA LYS A 92 20.42 -1.40 16.72
C LYS A 92 21.69 -1.05 15.96
N ASP A 93 21.85 0.24 15.69
CA ASP A 93 23.05 0.80 15.07
C ASP A 93 24.28 0.69 15.99
#